data_AF-A0A8T2TR19-F1
#
_entry.id   AF-A0A8T2TR19-F1
#
_cell.length_a   1.000
_cell.length_b   1.000
_cell.length_c   1.000
_cell.angle_alpha   90.00
_cell.angle_beta   90.00
_cell.angle_gamma   90.00
#
_symmetry.space_group_name_H-M   'P 1'
#
loop_
_entity.id
_entity.type
_entity.pdbx_description
1 polymer ?
#
loop_
_entity_poly.entity_id
_entity_poly.type
_entity_poly.pdbx_seq_one_letter_code
_entity_poly.pdbx_strand_id
1 'polypeptide(L)'
;MAWSNSVVPEIQEKVAVLDIRDVVDSGERRLLELGYKQELRREMTLFKSLAISFSTMTLFTGITPLFGQSFSYTGPAAVVWGWVIVSFFVWFVGIAMSEICSSFPTTGSLYFWAAHLAGPKWGPITSWCCAWLETIGVIAGTGAQAFAGSQILQNIILLSTGTNKDGGYFAPKGVFLAIYFMLLLIWAILNTFALNVIAIIDIFSIWWQVIGGAIIVISLPLVAPTRQSALYVFTEFHVSDSTGIQSKPYAVIMAFLVSQYSLYGYDAAAHLTEETKGADKNGPIAILSSIGIVTTFGWAYILALTFSIQGIPKD
;
A
#
# COMPACT_ATOMS: atom_id res chain seq x y z
N MET A 1 -26.56 -3.19 23.96
CA MET A 1 -27.95 -3.56 24.35
C MET A 1 -28.88 -2.98 23.29
N ALA A 2 -29.93 -3.71 22.89
CA ALA A 2 -30.98 -3.27 21.94
C ALA A 2 -30.58 -2.92 20.47
N TRP A 3 -29.99 -3.88 19.72
CA TRP A 3 -29.93 -3.84 18.24
C TRP A 3 -30.10 -5.23 17.56
N SER A 4 -30.53 -6.27 18.29
CA SER A 4 -30.42 -7.68 17.83
C SER A 4 -31.73 -8.36 17.40
N ASN A 5 -32.91 -7.84 17.75
CA ASN A 5 -34.14 -8.66 17.85
C ASN A 5 -35.40 -8.06 17.17
N SER A 6 -35.29 -7.16 16.19
CA SER A 6 -36.49 -6.51 15.60
C SER A 6 -36.41 -6.16 14.11
N VAL A 7 -35.69 -6.95 13.31
CA VAL A 7 -35.70 -6.91 11.83
C VAL A 7 -35.43 -8.32 11.29
N VAL A 8 -36.14 -8.90 10.31
CA VAL A 8 -37.56 -8.80 9.88
C VAL A 8 -37.95 -10.24 9.44
N PRO A 9 -39.09 -10.83 9.89
CA PRO A 9 -39.45 -12.21 9.49
C PRO A 9 -39.75 -12.39 7.99
N GLU A 10 -40.20 -11.32 7.34
CA GLU A 10 -40.64 -11.26 5.93
C GLU A 10 -39.51 -11.57 4.91
N ILE A 11 -38.24 -11.54 5.34
CA ILE A 11 -37.10 -11.91 4.48
C ILE A 11 -36.97 -13.44 4.38
N GLN A 12 -37.26 -14.20 5.44
CA GLN A 12 -37.16 -15.66 5.40
C GLN A 12 -38.22 -16.30 4.50
N GLU A 13 -39.40 -15.69 4.39
CA GLU A 13 -40.51 -16.24 3.59
C GLU A 13 -40.28 -16.06 2.07
N LYS A 14 -39.55 -15.01 1.65
CA LYS A 14 -39.14 -14.82 0.24
C LYS A 14 -37.93 -15.65 -0.21
N VAL A 15 -37.28 -16.39 0.70
CA VAL A 15 -36.21 -17.33 0.38
C VAL A 15 -36.78 -18.71 -0.02
N ALA A 16 -38.05 -18.97 0.26
CA ALA A 16 -38.77 -20.09 -0.31
C ALA A 16 -39.27 -19.76 -1.73
N VAL A 17 -39.04 -20.69 -2.67
CA VAL A 17 -39.48 -20.62 -4.08
C VAL A 17 -38.75 -19.60 -4.96
N LEU A 18 -37.46 -19.85 -5.20
CA LEU A 18 -36.81 -19.82 -6.52
C LEU A 18 -35.46 -20.54 -6.42
N ASP A 19 -35.02 -21.23 -7.47
CA ASP A 19 -33.66 -21.78 -7.53
C ASP A 19 -32.67 -20.66 -7.92
N ILE A 20 -32.39 -19.78 -6.96
CA ILE A 20 -31.63 -18.52 -7.14
C ILE A 20 -30.13 -18.77 -7.39
N ARG A 21 -29.68 -20.04 -7.38
CA ARG A 21 -28.26 -20.44 -7.42
C ARG A 21 -27.46 -19.87 -8.59
N ASP A 22 -28.12 -19.59 -9.72
CA ASP A 22 -27.49 -19.05 -10.93
C ASP A 22 -27.80 -17.57 -11.21
N VAL A 23 -28.59 -16.88 -10.38
CA VAL A 23 -29.07 -15.50 -10.64
C VAL A 23 -28.39 -14.44 -9.77
N VAL A 24 -27.95 -14.80 -8.57
CA VAL A 24 -27.33 -13.86 -7.59
C VAL A 24 -25.83 -14.09 -7.48
N ASP A 25 -25.05 -13.00 -7.44
CA ASP A 25 -23.59 -13.03 -7.33
C ASP A 25 -23.14 -13.75 -6.04
N SER A 26 -22.04 -14.53 -6.10
CA SER A 26 -21.61 -15.33 -4.95
C SER A 26 -21.27 -14.50 -3.71
N GLY A 27 -20.76 -13.27 -3.89
CA GLY A 27 -20.51 -12.35 -2.79
C GLY A 27 -21.80 -11.71 -2.26
N GLU A 28 -22.78 -11.43 -3.12
CA GLU A 28 -24.10 -10.93 -2.71
C GLU A 28 -24.86 -11.96 -1.88
N ARG A 29 -24.85 -13.23 -2.31
CA ARG A 29 -25.36 -14.34 -1.51
C ARG A 29 -24.69 -14.40 -0.14
N ARG A 30 -23.38 -14.20 -0.07
CA ARG A 30 -22.64 -14.24 1.20
C ARG A 30 -22.99 -13.07 2.13
N LEU A 31 -23.26 -11.89 1.59
CA LEU A 31 -23.81 -10.75 2.34
C LEU A 31 -25.17 -11.08 2.95
N LEU A 32 -26.06 -11.69 2.16
CA LEU A 32 -27.39 -12.09 2.62
C LEU A 32 -27.32 -13.17 3.72
N GLU A 33 -26.39 -14.12 3.62
CA GLU A 33 -26.10 -15.11 4.68
C GLU A 33 -25.64 -14.46 6.01
N LEU A 34 -25.03 -13.28 5.95
CA LEU A 34 -24.60 -12.48 7.11
C LEU A 34 -25.71 -11.54 7.62
N GLY A 35 -26.89 -11.52 6.99
CA GLY A 35 -27.97 -10.58 7.29
C GLY A 35 -27.71 -9.16 6.82
N TYR A 36 -26.70 -8.94 5.96
CA TYR A 36 -26.38 -7.64 5.39
C TYR A 36 -27.06 -7.48 4.02
N LYS A 37 -27.85 -6.41 3.86
CA LYS A 37 -28.42 -6.05 2.56
C LYS A 37 -27.38 -5.25 1.78
N GLN A 38 -27.15 -5.64 0.52
CA GLN A 38 -26.33 -4.88 -0.40
C GLN A 38 -27.00 -3.55 -0.78
N GLU A 39 -26.27 -2.46 -0.65
CA GLU A 39 -26.65 -1.10 -1.06
C GLU A 39 -25.79 -0.59 -2.24
N LEU A 40 -24.55 -1.05 -2.37
CA LEU A 40 -23.64 -0.69 -3.47
C LEU A 40 -23.79 -1.59 -4.70
N ARG A 41 -23.35 -1.09 -5.87
CA ARG A 41 -23.46 -1.79 -7.15
C ARG A 41 -22.17 -2.57 -7.46
N ARG A 42 -22.30 -3.85 -7.78
CA ARG A 42 -21.19 -4.72 -8.20
C ARG A 42 -20.68 -4.39 -9.62
N GLU A 43 -19.95 -3.28 -9.77
CA GLU A 43 -19.39 -2.80 -11.04
C GLU A 43 -17.86 -3.01 -11.17
N MET A 44 -17.19 -3.39 -10.09
CA MET A 44 -15.77 -3.75 -10.09
C MET A 44 -15.56 -5.22 -10.49
N THR A 45 -14.55 -5.43 -11.35
CA THR A 45 -14.04 -6.75 -11.73
C THR A 45 -12.76 -7.04 -10.98
N LEU A 46 -12.35 -8.31 -10.90
CA LEU A 46 -11.07 -8.72 -10.29
C LEU A 46 -9.88 -7.83 -10.72
N PHE A 47 -9.78 -7.53 -12.02
CA PHE A 47 -8.71 -6.67 -12.53
C PHE A 47 -8.78 -5.24 -11.98
N LYS A 48 -9.98 -4.65 -11.83
CA LYS A 48 -10.16 -3.33 -11.21
C LYS A 48 -9.78 -3.36 -9.72
N SER A 49 -10.24 -4.36 -8.96
CA SER A 49 -9.97 -4.47 -7.51
C SER A 49 -8.49 -4.73 -7.22
N LEU A 50 -7.83 -5.55 -8.05
CA LEU A 50 -6.38 -5.73 -8.06
C LEU A 50 -5.67 -4.43 -8.42
N ALA A 51 -6.13 -3.72 -9.46
CA ALA A 51 -5.50 -2.49 -9.92
C ALA A 51 -5.53 -1.38 -8.87
N ILE A 52 -6.65 -1.21 -8.16
CA ILE A 52 -6.72 -0.27 -7.03
C ILE A 52 -5.78 -0.70 -5.91
N SER A 53 -5.80 -1.97 -5.50
CA SER A 53 -4.90 -2.47 -4.43
C SER A 53 -3.43 -2.26 -4.75
N PHE A 54 -3.02 -2.58 -5.98
CA PHE A 54 -1.66 -2.32 -6.46
C PHE A 54 -1.33 -0.82 -6.49
N SER A 55 -2.26 0.03 -6.94
CA SER A 55 -2.06 1.49 -6.97
C SER A 55 -2.03 2.15 -5.59
N THR A 56 -2.70 1.57 -4.59
CA THR A 56 -2.62 2.02 -3.19
C THR A 56 -1.28 1.65 -2.54
N MET A 57 -0.68 0.52 -2.93
CA MET A 57 0.63 0.10 -2.43
C MET A 57 1.74 1.03 -2.94
N THR A 58 2.58 1.52 -2.02
CA THR A 58 3.49 2.64 -2.29
C THR A 58 4.84 2.19 -2.87
N LEU A 59 4.83 1.40 -3.95
CA LEU A 59 6.05 0.74 -4.45
C LEU A 59 7.13 1.75 -4.87
N PHE A 60 6.88 2.58 -5.88
CA PHE A 60 7.86 3.58 -6.32
C PHE A 60 7.84 4.83 -5.44
N THR A 61 6.68 5.22 -4.94
CA THR A 61 6.48 6.41 -4.11
C THR A 61 7.01 6.26 -2.68
N GLY A 62 7.08 5.04 -2.16
CA GLY A 62 7.70 4.69 -0.88
C GLY A 62 9.20 4.40 -1.01
N ILE A 63 9.60 3.49 -1.92
CA ILE A 63 11.02 3.10 -2.06
C ILE A 63 11.88 4.31 -2.45
N THR A 64 11.55 5.05 -3.50
CA THR A 64 12.44 6.08 -4.07
C THR A 64 12.88 7.15 -3.05
N PRO A 65 11.98 7.80 -2.28
CA PRO A 65 12.40 8.81 -1.30
C PRO A 65 13.02 8.20 -0.02
N LEU A 66 12.63 6.99 0.38
CA LEU A 66 13.08 6.38 1.65
C LEU A 66 14.32 5.49 1.51
N PHE A 67 14.70 5.12 0.29
CA PHE A 67 15.85 4.24 0.01
C PHE A 67 17.14 4.79 0.61
N GLY A 68 17.46 6.07 0.36
CA GLY A 68 18.69 6.69 0.87
C GLY A 68 18.76 6.76 2.40
N GLN A 69 17.63 6.96 3.07
CA GLN A 69 17.56 6.95 4.54
C GLN A 69 17.68 5.53 5.10
N SER A 70 17.05 4.55 4.46
CA SER A 70 17.11 3.16 4.91
C SER A 70 18.48 2.53 4.69
N PHE A 71 19.11 2.88 3.57
CA PHE A 71 20.50 2.54 3.25
C PHE A 71 21.48 3.16 4.24
N SER A 72 21.28 4.41 4.69
CA SER A 72 22.22 5.06 5.62
C SER A 72 22.17 4.49 7.04
N TYR A 73 21.10 3.81 7.46
CA TYR A 73 21.05 3.16 8.78
C TYR A 73 21.98 1.95 8.89
N THR A 74 22.01 1.08 7.88
CA THR A 74 22.65 -0.26 7.99
C THR A 74 23.35 -0.77 6.72
N GLY A 75 23.44 0.03 5.67
CA GLY A 75 24.03 -0.38 4.39
C GLY A 75 23.09 -1.22 3.50
N PRO A 76 23.59 -1.70 2.35
CA PRO A 76 22.79 -2.32 1.30
C PRO A 76 22.15 -3.66 1.71
N ALA A 77 22.88 -4.54 2.40
CA ALA A 77 22.40 -5.88 2.70
C ALA A 77 21.12 -5.84 3.56
N ALA A 78 21.03 -4.89 4.50
CA ALA A 78 19.86 -4.72 5.34
C ALA A 78 18.63 -4.22 4.57
N VAL A 79 18.79 -3.40 3.52
CA VAL A 79 17.67 -2.97 2.67
C VAL A 79 17.20 -4.12 1.77
N VAL A 80 18.15 -4.86 1.17
CA VAL A 80 17.86 -6.00 0.28
C VAL A 80 17.20 -7.15 1.04
N TRP A 81 17.75 -7.57 2.18
CA TRP A 81 17.19 -8.64 3.00
C TRP A 81 16.00 -8.19 3.84
N GLY A 82 15.96 -6.94 4.28
CA GLY A 82 14.81 -6.34 4.98
C GLY A 82 13.55 -6.41 4.14
N TRP A 83 13.66 -6.15 2.82
CA TRP A 83 12.54 -6.35 1.90
C TRP A 83 12.01 -7.78 1.90
N VAL A 84 12.90 -8.78 1.81
CA VAL A 84 12.52 -10.21 1.81
C VAL A 84 11.88 -10.61 3.14
N ILE A 85 12.46 -10.19 4.26
CA ILE A 85 11.97 -10.51 5.62
C ILE A 85 10.60 -9.88 5.86
N VAL A 86 10.42 -8.59 5.57
CA VAL A 86 9.13 -7.91 5.75
C VAL A 86 8.09 -8.48 4.81
N SER A 87 8.42 -8.73 3.53
CA SER A 87 7.50 -9.38 2.58
C SER A 87 7.03 -10.76 3.08
N PHE A 88 7.94 -11.57 3.63
CA PHE A 88 7.60 -12.86 4.22
C PHE A 88 6.56 -12.75 5.34
N PHE A 89 6.70 -11.77 6.25
CA PHE A 89 5.71 -11.54 7.30
C PHE A 89 4.39 -10.94 6.78
N VAL A 90 4.46 -10.05 5.79
CA VAL A 90 3.27 -9.48 5.10
C VAL A 90 2.43 -10.58 4.44
N TRP A 91 3.04 -11.64 3.90
CA TRP A 91 2.30 -12.79 3.36
C TRP A 91 1.42 -13.49 4.39
N PHE A 92 1.85 -13.66 5.65
CA PHE A 92 0.99 -14.26 6.68
C PHE A 92 -0.22 -13.37 7.00
N VAL A 93 0.00 -12.06 7.09
CA VAL A 93 -1.09 -11.09 7.31
C VAL A 93 -2.05 -11.08 6.12
N GLY A 94 -1.52 -11.07 4.90
CA GLY A 94 -2.29 -11.13 3.66
C GLY A 94 -3.14 -12.39 3.53
N ILE A 95 -2.60 -13.56 3.89
CA ILE A 95 -3.34 -14.84 3.89
C ILE A 95 -4.47 -14.80 4.92
N ALA A 96 -4.20 -14.37 6.15
CA ALA A 96 -5.23 -14.26 7.19
C ALA A 96 -6.34 -13.25 6.80
N MET A 97 -5.98 -12.08 6.28
CA MET A 97 -6.95 -11.11 5.76
C MET A 97 -7.75 -11.65 4.58
N SER A 98 -7.14 -12.47 3.72
CA SER A 98 -7.81 -13.08 2.57
C SER A 98 -8.84 -14.15 2.97
N GLU A 99 -8.56 -14.94 4.00
CA GLU A 99 -9.52 -15.90 4.56
C GLU A 99 -10.75 -15.19 5.17
N ILE A 100 -10.51 -14.11 5.93
CA ILE A 100 -11.56 -13.27 6.51
C ILE A 100 -12.36 -12.57 5.41
N CYS A 101 -11.70 -12.01 4.39
CA CYS A 101 -12.33 -11.35 3.24
C CYS A 101 -13.22 -12.30 2.43
N SER A 102 -12.80 -13.56 2.26
CA SER A 102 -13.61 -14.60 1.63
C SER A 102 -14.87 -14.93 2.46
N SER A 103 -14.70 -14.99 3.77
CA SER A 103 -15.77 -15.33 4.72
C SER A 103 -16.79 -14.20 4.92
N PHE A 104 -16.33 -12.94 4.87
CA PHE A 104 -17.08 -11.73 5.20
C PHE A 104 -16.84 -10.60 4.16
N PRO A 105 -17.33 -10.73 2.92
CA PRO A 105 -17.08 -9.77 1.83
C PRO A 105 -17.96 -8.51 1.92
N THR A 106 -17.82 -7.75 3.01
CA THR A 106 -18.59 -6.55 3.38
C THR A 106 -17.78 -5.25 3.25
N THR A 107 -18.39 -4.18 2.72
CA THR A 107 -17.87 -2.80 2.85
C THR A 107 -17.63 -2.45 4.32
N GLY A 108 -16.59 -1.65 4.61
CA GLY A 108 -16.17 -1.41 5.99
C GLY A 108 -15.45 -2.59 6.64
N SER A 109 -15.04 -3.56 5.81
CA SER A 109 -14.25 -4.76 6.09
C SER A 109 -13.62 -4.82 7.49
N LEU A 110 -12.48 -4.15 7.70
CA LEU A 110 -11.63 -4.29 8.89
C LEU A 110 -12.37 -4.06 10.21
N TYR A 111 -13.13 -2.97 10.34
CA TYR A 111 -13.85 -2.67 11.58
C TYR A 111 -15.09 -3.55 11.76
N PHE A 112 -15.72 -4.03 10.69
CA PHE A 112 -16.80 -5.01 10.76
C PHE A 112 -16.28 -6.39 11.18
N TRP A 113 -15.17 -6.85 10.58
CA TRP A 113 -14.48 -8.08 10.94
C TRP A 113 -14.03 -8.07 12.40
N ALA A 114 -13.45 -6.95 12.86
CA ALA A 114 -13.07 -6.76 14.25
C ALA A 114 -14.26 -6.82 15.22
N ALA A 115 -15.43 -6.27 14.84
CA ALA A 115 -16.66 -6.39 15.63
C ALA A 115 -17.15 -7.86 15.70
N HIS A 116 -17.20 -8.52 14.54
CA HIS A 116 -17.80 -9.84 14.39
C HIS A 116 -16.96 -10.93 15.07
N LEU A 117 -15.64 -10.93 14.83
CA LEU A 117 -14.72 -11.95 15.36
C LEU A 117 -14.48 -11.82 16.87
N ALA A 118 -14.57 -10.62 17.44
CA ALA A 118 -14.44 -10.41 18.89
C ALA A 118 -15.71 -10.75 19.69
N GLY A 119 -16.82 -11.04 18.99
CA GLY A 119 -18.09 -11.46 19.57
C GLY A 119 -18.83 -10.37 20.37
N PRO A 120 -20.01 -10.71 20.95
CA PRO A 120 -20.98 -9.71 21.42
C PRO A 120 -20.50 -8.80 22.56
N LYS A 121 -19.49 -9.22 23.33
CA LYS A 121 -18.97 -8.48 24.48
C LYS A 121 -17.86 -7.48 24.12
N TRP A 122 -16.98 -7.85 23.19
CA TRP A 122 -15.79 -7.06 22.85
C TRP A 122 -15.90 -6.35 21.50
N GLY A 123 -16.80 -6.80 20.62
CA GLY A 123 -17.00 -6.27 19.27
C GLY A 123 -17.06 -4.74 19.16
N PRO A 124 -17.83 -4.01 19.98
CA PRO A 124 -17.87 -2.55 19.92
C PRO A 124 -16.52 -1.89 20.21
N ILE A 125 -15.73 -2.42 21.15
CA ILE A 125 -14.43 -1.87 21.53
C ILE A 125 -13.38 -2.21 20.47
N THR A 126 -13.33 -3.45 20.00
CA THR A 126 -12.36 -3.89 18.98
C THR A 126 -12.59 -3.19 17.65
N SER A 127 -13.84 -3.02 17.24
CA SER A 127 -14.22 -2.25 16.04
C SER A 127 -13.87 -0.78 16.16
N TRP A 128 -14.16 -0.14 17.31
CA TRP A 128 -13.76 1.24 17.58
C TRP A 128 -12.23 1.42 17.54
N CYS A 129 -11.47 0.54 18.19
CA CYS A 129 -10.00 0.56 18.13
C CYS A 129 -9.48 0.35 16.71
N CYS A 130 -10.05 -0.59 15.95
CA CYS A 130 -9.68 -0.87 14.57
C CYS A 130 -9.89 0.36 13.68
N ALA A 131 -11.09 0.95 13.70
CA ALA A 131 -11.44 2.13 12.91
C ALA A 131 -10.56 3.36 13.25
N TRP A 132 -10.21 3.57 14.53
CA TRP A 132 -9.29 4.67 14.90
C TRP A 132 -7.85 4.43 14.49
N LEU A 133 -7.32 3.20 14.64
CA LEU A 133 -5.97 2.87 14.18
C LEU A 133 -5.86 3.00 12.65
N GLU A 134 -6.88 2.55 11.92
CA GLU A 134 -7.00 2.71 10.47
C GLU A 134 -7.09 4.20 10.07
N THR A 135 -7.95 4.98 10.72
CA THR A 135 -8.10 6.43 10.48
C THR A 135 -6.78 7.17 10.71
N ILE A 136 -6.08 6.89 11.80
CA ILE A 136 -4.76 7.48 12.09
C ILE A 136 -3.74 7.05 11.03
N GLY A 137 -3.76 5.77 10.62
CA GLY A 137 -2.92 5.24 9.55
C GLY A 137 -3.12 5.95 8.21
N VAL A 138 -4.37 6.15 7.79
CA VAL A 138 -4.71 6.86 6.53
C VAL A 138 -4.35 8.35 6.60
N ILE A 139 -4.57 9.03 7.73
CA ILE A 139 -4.15 10.42 7.93
C ILE A 139 -2.63 10.55 7.84
N ALA A 140 -1.89 9.70 8.57
CA ALA A 140 -0.43 9.70 8.58
C ALA A 140 0.15 9.31 7.21
N GLY A 141 -0.43 8.32 6.54
CA GLY A 141 -0.06 7.88 5.20
C GLY A 141 -0.29 8.97 4.15
N THR A 142 -1.41 9.69 4.22
CA THR A 142 -1.68 10.84 3.32
C THR A 142 -0.63 11.94 3.49
N GLY A 143 -0.27 12.26 4.74
CA GLY A 143 0.83 13.19 5.04
C GLY A 143 2.18 12.69 4.53
N ALA A 144 2.52 11.43 4.77
CA ALA A 144 3.77 10.83 4.29
C ALA A 144 3.88 10.84 2.75
N GLN A 145 2.78 10.55 2.04
CA GLN A 145 2.73 10.63 0.57
C GLN A 145 2.86 12.07 0.06
N ALA A 146 2.23 13.05 0.70
CA ALA A 146 2.42 14.46 0.33
C ALA A 146 3.86 14.94 0.58
N PHE A 147 4.51 14.43 1.63
CA PHE A 147 5.91 14.70 1.92
C PHE A 147 6.84 14.05 0.88
N ALA A 148 6.59 12.80 0.52
CA ALA A 148 7.28 12.10 -0.58
C ALA A 148 7.13 12.84 -1.93
N GLY A 149 5.91 13.23 -2.30
CA GLY A 149 5.65 14.00 -3.52
C GLY A 149 6.34 15.37 -3.52
N SER A 150 6.40 16.04 -2.37
CA SER A 150 7.12 17.32 -2.19
C SER A 150 8.62 17.17 -2.36
N GLN A 151 9.22 16.11 -1.80
CA GLN A 151 10.63 15.78 -2.00
C GLN A 151 10.95 15.45 -3.46
N ILE A 152 10.09 14.67 -4.12
CA ILE A 152 10.26 14.34 -5.54
C ILE A 152 10.22 15.62 -6.39
N LEU A 153 9.25 16.52 -6.17
CA LEU A 153 9.20 17.79 -6.89
C LEU A 153 10.39 18.70 -6.58
N GLN A 154 10.84 18.78 -5.33
CA GLN A 154 12.05 19.53 -4.95
C GLN A 154 13.30 18.96 -5.65
N ASN A 155 13.44 17.65 -5.72
CA ASN A 155 14.56 16.98 -6.40
C ASN A 155 14.50 17.17 -7.93
N ILE A 156 13.31 17.17 -8.53
CA ILE A 156 13.13 17.51 -9.96
C ILE A 156 13.58 18.95 -10.21
N ILE A 157 13.14 19.92 -9.40
CA ILE A 157 13.53 21.33 -9.53
C ILE A 157 15.05 21.49 -9.35
N LEU A 158 15.65 20.82 -8.37
CA LEU A 158 17.09 20.82 -8.16
C LEU A 158 17.83 20.33 -9.41
N LEU A 159 17.45 19.15 -9.92
CA LEU A 159 18.08 18.53 -11.09
C LEU A 159 17.82 19.29 -12.40
N SER A 160 16.69 20.01 -12.53
CA SER A 160 16.40 20.83 -13.71
C SER A 160 17.08 22.20 -13.66
N THR A 161 17.49 22.68 -12.49
CA THR A 161 18.21 23.95 -12.30
C THR A 161 19.72 23.77 -12.11
N GLY A 162 20.20 22.53 -12.04
CA GLY A 162 21.61 22.16 -12.03
C GLY A 162 21.86 20.90 -11.18
N THR A 163 22.86 20.93 -10.30
CA THR A 163 23.12 19.84 -9.35
C THR A 163 23.51 20.40 -7.97
N ASN A 164 23.38 19.61 -6.91
CA ASN A 164 23.89 19.99 -5.57
C ASN A 164 25.43 20.19 -5.51
N LYS A 165 26.16 19.98 -6.62
CA LYS A 165 27.61 20.20 -6.74
C LYS A 165 27.97 21.39 -7.64
N ASP A 166 27.17 21.64 -8.69
CA ASP A 166 27.42 22.67 -9.71
C ASP A 166 26.48 23.89 -9.59
N GLY A 167 25.71 23.95 -8.50
CA GLY A 167 24.66 24.94 -8.27
C GLY A 167 23.28 24.43 -8.72
N GLY A 168 22.23 24.85 -8.02
CA GLY A 168 20.85 24.45 -8.28
C GLY A 168 19.91 24.94 -7.18
N TYR A 169 18.62 25.07 -7.46
CA TYR A 169 17.65 25.56 -6.49
C TYR A 169 17.17 24.44 -5.57
N PHE A 170 17.71 24.40 -4.35
CA PHE A 170 17.14 23.60 -3.27
C PHE A 170 16.12 24.42 -2.47
N ALA A 171 14.84 24.05 -2.55
CA ALA A 171 13.76 24.83 -1.95
C ALA A 171 13.94 25.01 -0.42
N PRO A 172 13.96 26.24 0.12
CA PRO A 172 14.02 26.47 1.56
C PRO A 172 12.81 25.88 2.29
N LYS A 173 12.95 25.61 3.61
CA LYS A 173 11.92 24.95 4.43
C LYS A 173 10.50 25.53 4.26
N GLY A 174 10.36 26.85 4.17
CA GLY A 174 9.06 27.51 3.94
C GLY A 174 8.46 27.24 2.56
N VAL A 175 9.27 27.17 1.52
CA VAL A 175 8.82 26.84 0.14
C VAL A 175 8.47 25.36 0.04
N PHE A 176 9.28 24.47 0.65
CA PHE A 176 8.96 23.05 0.76
C PHE A 176 7.61 22.82 1.47
N LEU A 177 7.38 23.52 2.59
CA LEU A 177 6.14 23.44 3.34
C LEU A 177 4.94 23.98 2.53
N ALA A 178 5.14 25.02 1.72
CA ALA A 178 4.11 25.51 0.79
C ALA A 178 3.77 24.48 -0.30
N ILE A 179 4.77 23.83 -0.91
CA ILE A 179 4.56 22.74 -1.88
C ILE A 179 3.74 21.60 -1.22
N TYR A 180 4.11 21.21 -0.01
CA TYR A 180 3.44 20.17 0.78
C TYR A 180 1.96 20.48 1.02
N PHE A 181 1.64 21.67 1.52
CA PHE A 181 0.24 22.06 1.74
C PHE A 181 -0.55 22.21 0.43
N MET A 182 0.09 22.68 -0.65
CA MET A 182 -0.57 22.79 -1.96
C MET A 182 -0.91 21.42 -2.55
N LEU A 183 -0.03 20.41 -2.41
CA LEU A 183 -0.34 19.03 -2.83
C LEU A 183 -1.52 18.45 -2.05
N LEU A 184 -1.53 18.60 -0.72
CA LEU A 184 -2.66 18.17 0.12
C LEU A 184 -3.97 18.85 -0.28
N LEU A 185 -3.94 20.17 -0.55
CA LEU A 185 -5.11 20.92 -0.97
C LEU A 185 -5.64 20.45 -2.33
N ILE A 186 -4.75 20.20 -3.29
CA ILE A 186 -5.11 19.63 -4.60
C ILE A 186 -5.79 18.26 -4.43
N TRP A 187 -5.22 17.36 -3.62
CA TRP A 187 -5.80 16.05 -3.37
C TRP A 187 -7.15 16.11 -2.66
N ALA A 188 -7.32 17.02 -1.69
CA ALA A 188 -8.60 17.24 -1.02
C ALA A 188 -9.68 17.73 -2.01
N ILE A 189 -9.35 18.66 -2.91
CA ILE A 189 -10.28 19.16 -3.94
C ILE A 189 -10.68 18.04 -4.92
N LEU A 190 -9.72 17.26 -5.41
CA LEU A 190 -9.99 16.15 -6.33
C LEU A 190 -10.90 15.09 -5.69
N ASN A 191 -10.62 14.70 -4.44
CA ASN A 191 -11.43 13.74 -3.68
C ASN A 191 -12.85 14.26 -3.35
N THR A 192 -13.08 15.58 -3.37
CA THR A 192 -14.41 16.14 -3.05
C THR A 192 -15.37 16.12 -4.24
N PHE A 193 -14.87 16.26 -5.48
CA PHE A 193 -15.74 16.58 -6.63
C PHE A 193 -15.63 15.63 -7.84
N ALA A 194 -14.71 14.66 -7.85
CA ALA A 194 -14.26 14.05 -9.11
C ALA A 194 -14.10 12.52 -9.11
N LEU A 195 -15.02 11.76 -8.49
CA LEU A 195 -14.97 10.27 -8.43
C LEU A 195 -14.71 9.61 -9.80
N ASN A 196 -15.41 10.01 -10.86
CA ASN A 196 -15.21 9.47 -12.21
C ASN A 196 -13.83 9.82 -12.80
N VAL A 197 -13.22 10.93 -12.38
CA VAL A 197 -11.89 11.34 -12.83
C VAL A 197 -10.82 10.54 -12.08
N ILE A 198 -11.00 10.32 -10.77
CA ILE A 198 -10.12 9.47 -9.94
C ILE A 198 -10.05 8.07 -10.53
N ALA A 199 -11.19 7.45 -10.85
CA ALA A 199 -11.24 6.12 -11.47
C ALA A 199 -10.48 6.02 -12.81
N ILE A 200 -10.43 7.11 -13.61
CA ILE A 200 -9.65 7.17 -14.85
C ILE A 200 -8.14 7.35 -14.54
N ILE A 201 -7.82 8.20 -13.57
CA ILE A 201 -6.43 8.43 -13.11
C ILE A 201 -5.84 7.13 -12.56
N ASP A 202 -6.58 6.34 -11.79
CA ASP A 202 -6.09 5.08 -11.21
C ASP A 202 -5.79 4.02 -12.28
N ILE A 203 -6.61 3.95 -13.34
CA ILE A 203 -6.35 3.07 -14.49
C ILE A 203 -5.07 3.51 -15.23
N PHE A 204 -4.85 4.81 -15.41
CA PHE A 204 -3.59 5.29 -15.97
C PHE A 204 -2.40 5.04 -15.02
N SER A 205 -2.61 5.24 -13.72
CA SER A 205 -1.61 5.08 -12.65
C SER A 205 -1.02 3.68 -12.63
N ILE A 206 -1.84 2.62 -12.69
CA ILE A 206 -1.31 1.25 -12.71
C ILE A 206 -0.42 0.99 -13.93
N TRP A 207 -0.84 1.40 -15.14
CA TRP A 207 -0.02 1.21 -16.34
C TRP A 207 1.27 2.03 -16.28
N TRP A 208 1.20 3.26 -15.76
CA TRP A 208 2.37 4.10 -15.55
C TRP A 208 3.36 3.48 -14.55
N GLN A 209 2.86 2.94 -13.43
CA GLN A 209 3.68 2.30 -12.42
C GLN A 209 4.30 0.97 -12.90
N VAL A 210 3.54 0.13 -13.62
CA VAL A 210 4.05 -1.13 -14.17
C VAL A 210 5.05 -0.89 -15.29
N ILE A 211 4.71 -0.08 -16.30
CA ILE A 211 5.56 0.16 -17.47
C ILE A 211 6.74 1.06 -17.13
N GLY A 212 6.49 2.21 -16.49
CA GLY A 212 7.54 3.13 -16.06
C GLY A 212 8.46 2.49 -15.01
N GLY A 213 7.90 1.72 -14.09
CA GLY A 213 8.66 0.90 -13.15
C GLY A 213 9.57 -0.10 -13.85
N ALA A 214 9.07 -0.86 -14.83
CA ALA A 214 9.86 -1.86 -15.54
C ALA A 214 10.98 -1.22 -16.36
N ILE A 215 10.70 -0.06 -16.99
CA ILE A 215 11.71 0.76 -17.65
C ILE A 215 12.79 1.17 -16.66
N ILE A 216 12.46 1.65 -15.46
CA ILE A 216 13.46 2.05 -14.46
C ILE A 216 14.27 0.84 -13.98
N VAL A 217 13.63 -0.26 -13.60
CA VAL A 217 14.27 -1.49 -13.10
C VAL A 217 15.28 -2.05 -14.12
N ILE A 218 14.96 -2.00 -15.42
CA ILE A 218 15.83 -2.50 -16.49
C ILE A 218 16.88 -1.47 -16.91
N SER A 219 16.51 -0.20 -17.09
CA SER A 219 17.41 0.82 -17.62
C SER A 219 18.48 1.26 -16.61
N LEU A 220 18.16 1.33 -15.32
CA LEU A 220 19.11 1.80 -14.30
C LEU A 220 20.41 0.98 -14.27
N PRO A 221 20.40 -0.37 -14.17
CA PRO A 221 21.64 -1.15 -14.23
C PRO A 221 22.28 -1.18 -15.62
N LEU A 222 21.53 -0.92 -16.71
CA LEU A 222 22.11 -0.83 -18.06
C LEU A 222 22.88 0.48 -18.28
N VAL A 223 22.37 1.59 -17.75
CA VAL A 223 22.93 2.95 -17.90
C VAL A 223 23.97 3.28 -16.82
N ALA A 224 23.96 2.59 -15.68
CA ALA A 224 24.93 2.79 -14.59
C ALA A 224 26.39 2.67 -15.09
N PRO A 225 27.25 3.70 -14.93
CA PRO A 225 28.63 3.69 -15.43
C PRO A 225 29.50 2.59 -14.81
N THR A 226 29.24 2.25 -13.55
CA THR A 226 29.82 1.07 -12.88
C THR A 226 28.73 0.33 -12.11
N ARG A 227 28.97 -0.92 -11.72
CA ARG A 227 28.04 -1.70 -10.91
C ARG A 227 28.73 -2.18 -9.64
N GLN A 228 28.00 -2.21 -8.52
CA GLN A 228 28.51 -2.80 -7.28
C GLN A 228 28.65 -4.32 -7.43
N SER A 229 29.55 -4.90 -6.63
CA SER A 229 29.72 -6.37 -6.62
C SER A 229 28.53 -7.04 -5.92
N ALA A 230 28.21 -8.28 -6.29
CA ALA A 230 27.18 -9.05 -5.59
C ALA A 230 27.52 -9.24 -4.11
N LEU A 231 28.81 -9.37 -3.77
CA LEU A 231 29.28 -9.38 -2.39
C LEU A 231 28.83 -8.11 -1.64
N TYR A 232 29.14 -6.93 -2.19
CA TYR A 232 28.71 -5.66 -1.60
C TYR A 232 27.18 -5.61 -1.41
N VAL A 233 26.40 -5.91 -2.45
CA VAL A 233 24.94 -5.81 -2.40
C VAL A 233 24.30 -6.75 -1.36
N PHE A 234 24.82 -7.97 -1.20
CA PHE A 234 24.20 -8.99 -0.34
C PHE A 234 24.84 -9.16 1.04
N THR A 235 26.06 -8.67 1.28
CA THR A 235 26.76 -8.85 2.57
C THR A 235 27.24 -7.56 3.23
N GLU A 236 27.32 -6.42 2.53
CA GLU A 236 27.82 -5.19 3.16
C GLU A 236 26.82 -4.63 4.18
N PHE A 237 27.32 -4.40 5.39
CA PHE A 237 26.55 -3.96 6.55
C PHE A 237 27.40 -3.04 7.42
N HIS A 238 26.98 -1.78 7.54
CA HIS A 238 27.61 -0.79 8.39
C HIS A 238 26.55 0.06 9.09
N VAL A 239 26.70 0.35 10.38
CA VAL A 239 25.85 1.34 11.05
C VAL A 239 26.51 2.70 10.90
N SER A 240 25.80 3.68 10.32
CA SER A 240 26.36 5.02 10.13
C SER A 240 26.27 5.86 11.40
N ASP A 241 27.42 6.32 11.88
CA ASP A 241 27.53 7.27 13.00
C ASP A 241 26.73 8.56 12.75
N SER A 242 26.54 8.96 11.48
CA SER A 242 25.78 10.15 11.09
C SER A 242 24.29 10.09 11.47
N THR A 243 23.78 8.91 11.80
CA THR A 243 22.37 8.71 12.18
C THR A 243 22.11 8.91 13.67
N GLY A 244 23.17 8.96 14.50
CA GLY A 244 23.06 8.98 15.96
C GLY A 244 22.59 7.66 16.59
N ILE A 245 22.36 6.62 15.80
CA ILE A 245 21.92 5.30 16.28
C ILE A 245 23.13 4.41 16.55
N GLN A 246 23.38 4.07 17.82
CA GLN A 246 24.48 3.16 18.18
C GLN A 246 24.03 1.68 18.32
N SER A 247 22.73 1.44 18.48
CA SER A 247 22.19 0.08 18.63
C SER A 247 22.02 -0.59 17.27
N LYS A 248 22.89 -1.56 16.93
CA LYS A 248 22.81 -2.33 15.68
C LYS A 248 21.42 -2.96 15.44
N PRO A 249 20.77 -3.61 16.42
CA PRO A 249 19.41 -4.15 16.23
C PRO A 249 18.37 -3.07 15.92
N TYR A 250 18.48 -1.88 16.54
CA TYR A 250 17.55 -0.77 16.26
C TYR A 250 17.79 -0.18 14.87
N ALA A 251 19.05 -0.02 14.44
CA ALA A 251 19.38 0.43 13.09
C ALA A 251 18.80 -0.51 12.01
N VAL A 252 18.85 -1.83 12.23
CA VAL A 252 18.22 -2.82 11.33
C VAL A 252 16.71 -2.62 11.24
N ILE A 253 16.02 -2.43 12.38
CA ILE A 253 14.57 -2.16 12.40
C ILE A 253 14.25 -0.87 11.63
N MET A 254 15.07 0.18 11.80
CA MET A 254 14.89 1.44 11.08
C MET A 254 15.08 1.31 9.57
N ALA A 255 15.98 0.45 9.10
CA ALA A 255 16.15 0.16 7.67
C ALA A 255 15.00 -0.66 7.07
N PHE A 256 14.26 -1.42 7.87
CA PHE A 256 13.09 -2.19 7.40
C PHE A 256 11.85 -1.30 7.19
N LEU A 257 11.86 -0.05 7.64
CA LEU A 257 10.72 0.87 7.52
C LEU A 257 10.33 1.17 6.07
N VAL A 258 11.29 1.24 5.13
CA VAL A 258 10.95 1.42 3.70
C VAL A 258 10.16 0.24 3.16
N SER A 259 10.53 -0.98 3.55
CA SER A 259 9.84 -2.21 3.14
C SER A 259 8.42 -2.23 3.71
N GLN A 260 8.27 -1.93 5.01
CA GLN A 260 6.96 -1.90 5.67
C GLN A 260 6.04 -0.81 5.10
N TYR A 261 6.57 0.37 4.80
CA TYR A 261 5.80 1.48 4.22
C TYR A 261 5.38 1.18 2.77
N SER A 262 6.25 0.57 1.97
CA SER A 262 5.97 0.25 0.56
C SER A 262 5.04 -0.94 0.37
N LEU A 263 4.94 -1.83 1.38
CA LEU A 263 4.05 -2.99 1.39
C LEU A 263 2.71 -2.73 2.12
N TYR A 264 2.45 -1.52 2.58
CA TYR A 264 1.14 -1.11 3.10
C TYR A 264 0.12 -0.90 1.97
N GLY A 265 -1.17 -1.17 2.21
CA GLY A 265 -2.29 -0.85 1.31
C GLY A 265 -2.92 -2.02 0.53
N TYR A 266 -2.46 -3.26 0.73
CA TYR A 266 -3.08 -4.46 0.11
C TYR A 266 -4.51 -4.73 0.57
N ASP A 267 -4.93 -4.15 1.69
CA ASP A 267 -6.29 -4.21 2.23
C ASP A 267 -7.30 -3.34 1.45
N ALA A 268 -6.87 -2.50 0.51
CA ALA A 268 -7.74 -1.68 -0.32
C ALA A 268 -8.84 -2.49 -1.06
N ALA A 269 -8.54 -3.73 -1.50
CA ALA A 269 -9.54 -4.62 -2.09
C ALA A 269 -10.66 -5.01 -1.10
N ALA A 270 -10.37 -5.10 0.20
CA ALA A 270 -11.35 -5.46 1.22
C ALA A 270 -12.42 -4.39 1.39
N HIS A 271 -12.00 -3.11 1.36
CA HIS A 271 -12.90 -1.95 1.47
C HIS A 271 -13.90 -1.83 0.32
N LEU A 272 -13.56 -2.37 -0.85
CA LEU A 272 -14.36 -2.33 -2.08
C LEU A 272 -15.05 -3.67 -2.41
N THR A 273 -15.23 -4.54 -1.41
CA THR A 273 -15.80 -5.88 -1.59
C THR A 273 -17.26 -5.86 -2.07
N GLU A 274 -18.10 -4.96 -1.57
CA GLU A 274 -19.51 -4.88 -1.99
C GLU A 274 -19.67 -4.37 -3.44
N GLU A 275 -18.72 -3.56 -3.92
CA GLU A 275 -18.64 -3.12 -5.32
C GLU A 275 -18.00 -4.16 -6.24
N THR A 276 -17.37 -5.20 -5.68
CA THR A 276 -16.64 -6.24 -6.42
C THR A 276 -17.54 -7.42 -6.76
N LYS A 277 -17.62 -7.79 -8.05
CA LYS A 277 -18.27 -9.04 -8.51
C LYS A 277 -17.55 -10.26 -7.94
N GLY A 278 -18.27 -11.25 -7.42
CA GLY A 278 -17.71 -12.46 -6.82
C GLY A 278 -16.72 -12.18 -5.69
N ALA A 279 -17.05 -11.23 -4.81
CA ALA A 279 -16.13 -10.67 -3.81
C ALA A 279 -15.54 -11.71 -2.84
N ASP A 280 -16.30 -12.77 -2.54
CA ASP A 280 -15.89 -13.95 -1.77
C ASP A 280 -14.64 -14.64 -2.33
N LYS A 281 -14.34 -14.45 -3.62
CA LYS A 281 -13.14 -14.99 -4.30
C LYS A 281 -12.23 -13.88 -4.81
N ASN A 282 -12.81 -12.87 -5.45
CA ASN A 282 -12.04 -11.83 -6.13
C ASN A 282 -11.40 -10.82 -5.18
N GLY A 283 -11.98 -10.56 -4.01
CA GLY A 283 -11.34 -9.78 -2.95
C GLY A 283 -10.04 -10.46 -2.45
N PRO A 284 -10.12 -11.70 -1.94
CA PRO A 284 -8.96 -12.51 -1.55
C PRO A 284 -7.87 -12.61 -2.64
N ILE A 285 -8.26 -12.88 -3.89
CA ILE A 285 -7.30 -12.97 -4.99
C ILE A 285 -6.61 -11.61 -5.25
N ALA A 286 -7.32 -10.49 -5.17
CA ALA A 286 -6.74 -9.16 -5.33
C ALA A 286 -5.72 -8.82 -4.22
N ILE A 287 -6.03 -9.16 -2.95
CA ILE A 287 -5.12 -8.99 -1.81
C ILE A 287 -3.82 -9.79 -2.05
N LEU A 288 -3.90 -11.10 -2.26
CA LEU A 288 -2.70 -11.95 -2.43
C LEU A 288 -1.92 -11.62 -3.70
N SER A 289 -2.60 -11.29 -4.80
CA SER A 289 -1.94 -10.95 -6.06
C SER A 289 -1.19 -9.63 -5.98
N SER A 290 -1.76 -8.61 -5.32
CA SER A 290 -1.08 -7.31 -5.13
C SER A 290 0.18 -7.47 -4.27
N ILE A 291 0.09 -8.20 -3.14
CA ILE A 291 1.26 -8.55 -2.31
C ILE A 291 2.34 -9.25 -3.14
N GLY A 292 1.99 -10.26 -3.94
CA GLY A 292 2.97 -11.01 -4.74
C GLY A 292 3.64 -10.19 -5.84
N ILE A 293 2.87 -9.37 -6.56
CA ILE A 293 3.40 -8.47 -7.60
C ILE A 293 4.34 -7.44 -6.97
N VAL A 294 3.90 -6.74 -5.91
CA VAL A 294 4.70 -5.69 -5.26
C VAL A 294 5.94 -6.28 -4.59
N THR A 295 5.84 -7.42 -3.90
CA THR A 295 7.00 -8.12 -3.31
C THR A 295 8.07 -8.41 -4.36
N THR A 296 7.67 -8.99 -5.49
CA THR A 296 8.61 -9.40 -6.55
C THR A 296 9.23 -8.18 -7.24
N PHE A 297 8.40 -7.21 -7.60
CA PHE A 297 8.81 -6.05 -8.40
C PHE A 297 9.60 -5.03 -7.57
N GLY A 298 9.24 -4.86 -6.30
CA GLY A 298 9.98 -4.02 -5.36
C GLY A 298 11.34 -4.58 -4.98
N TRP A 299 11.48 -5.91 -4.88
CA TRP A 299 12.79 -6.51 -4.70
C TRP A 299 13.67 -6.28 -5.93
N ALA A 300 13.14 -6.47 -7.14
CA ALA A 300 13.84 -6.16 -8.39
C ALA A 300 14.25 -4.68 -8.47
N TYR A 301 13.41 -3.74 -8.00
CA TYR A 301 13.73 -2.32 -7.95
C TYR A 301 14.81 -1.98 -6.92
N ILE A 302 14.75 -2.55 -5.72
CA ILE A 302 15.79 -2.40 -4.69
C ILE A 302 17.12 -2.96 -5.18
N LEU A 303 17.13 -4.12 -5.84
CA LEU A 303 18.34 -4.67 -6.47
C LEU A 303 18.86 -3.73 -7.56
N ALA A 304 18.01 -3.22 -8.46
CA ALA A 304 18.40 -2.28 -9.51
C ALA A 304 19.06 -1.01 -8.92
N LEU A 305 18.46 -0.41 -7.89
CA LEU A 305 19.03 0.74 -7.16
C LEU A 305 20.38 0.38 -6.52
N THR A 306 20.45 -0.73 -5.79
CA THR A 306 21.62 -1.10 -4.98
C THR A 306 22.80 -1.58 -5.83
N PHE A 307 22.57 -2.22 -6.98
CA PHE A 307 23.63 -2.53 -7.94
C PHE A 307 24.13 -1.29 -8.70
N SER A 308 23.27 -0.28 -8.89
CA SER A 308 23.57 0.92 -9.71
C SER A 308 24.10 2.12 -8.92
N ILE A 309 24.10 2.06 -7.58
CA ILE A 309 24.53 3.16 -6.72
C ILE A 309 26.02 3.51 -6.93
N GLN A 310 26.34 4.80 -6.96
CA GLN A 310 27.68 5.34 -7.18
C GLN A 310 28.11 6.23 -6.02
N GLY A 311 29.42 6.50 -5.88
CA GLY A 311 29.93 7.53 -4.97
C GLY A 311 29.89 7.20 -3.47
N ILE A 312 29.70 5.93 -3.12
CA ILE A 312 30.01 5.42 -1.77
C ILE A 312 31.51 5.63 -1.53
N PRO A 313 31.94 6.19 -0.39
CA PRO A 313 33.35 6.19 -0.01
C PRO A 313 33.88 4.76 -0.01
N LYS A 314 34.86 4.49 -0.86
CA LYS A 314 35.68 3.29 -0.73
C LYS A 314 36.84 3.67 0.16
N ASP A 315 36.99 2.94 1.27
CA ASP A 315 38.19 2.97 2.10
C ASP A 315 39.45 2.61 1.29
#